data_AF-A0A5M6IUS9-F1
#
_entry.id   AF-A0A5M6IUS9-F1
#
_cell.length_a   1.000
_cell.length_b   1.000
_cell.length_c   1.000
_cell.angle_alpha   90.00
_cell.angle_beta   90.00
_cell.angle_gamma   90.00
#
_symmetry.space_group_name_H-M   'P 1'
#
loop_
_entity.id
_entity.type
_entity.pdbx_description
1 polymer ?
#
loop_
_entity_poly.entity_id
_entity_poly.type
_entity_poly.pdbx_seq_one_letter_code
_entity_poly.pdbx_strand_id
1 'polypeptide(L)'
;MLLLCADLGAAQAVMDQWSADQTDDTDGEAASEEWNRLVTRIIDTPAQTLAGVRAKADVLRTAICEYIPDNSLEREHRLALSLVKDLLATTACVPY
;
A
#
# COMPACT_ATOMS: atom_id res chain seq x y z
N MET A 1 10.66 -2.14 -1.16
CA MET A 1 9.64 -1.18 -0.73
C MET A 1 9.29 -0.20 -1.83
N LEU A 2 10.21 0.66 -2.29
CA LEU A 2 9.91 1.66 -3.35
C LEU A 2 9.32 1.06 -4.63
N LEU A 3 9.87 -0.06 -5.11
CA LEU A 3 9.32 -0.79 -6.25
C LEU A 3 7.90 -1.30 -5.99
N LEU A 4 7.65 -1.93 -4.83
CA LEU A 4 6.30 -2.39 -4.46
C LEU A 4 5.29 -1.24 -4.40
N CYS A 5 5.70 -0.07 -3.88
CA CYS A 5 4.86 1.12 -3.86
C CYS A 5 4.57 1.65 -5.27
N ALA A 6 5.55 1.59 -6.17
CA ALA A 6 5.37 1.98 -7.57
C ALA A 6 4.45 1.02 -8.32
N ASP A 7 4.63 -0.30 -8.12
CA ASP A 7 3.77 -1.34 -8.70
C ASP A 7 2.32 -1.18 -8.25
N LEU A 8 2.11 -0.85 -6.96
CA LEU A 8 0.77 -0.57 -6.45
C LEU A 8 0.18 0.69 -7.11
N GLY A 9 0.98 1.74 -7.29
CA GLY A 9 0.54 2.95 -7.99
C GLY A 9 0.14 2.68 -9.44
N ALA A 10 0.78 1.73 -10.12
CA ALA A 10 0.39 1.32 -11.47
C ALA A 10 -0.96 0.58 -11.47
N ALA A 11 -1.16 -0.37 -10.55
CA ALA A 11 -2.44 -1.06 -10.40
C ALA A 11 -3.59 -0.09 -10.05
N GLN A 12 -3.31 0.85 -9.14
CA GLN A 12 -4.20 1.94 -8.75
C GLN A 12 -4.66 2.76 -9.96
N ALA A 13 -3.72 3.17 -10.83
CA ALA A 13 -4.05 3.96 -12.00
C ALA A 13 -4.98 3.22 -12.98
N VAL A 14 -4.84 1.89 -13.12
CA VAL A 14 -5.73 1.07 -13.94
C VAL A 14 -7.12 0.99 -13.29
N MET A 15 -7.21 0.83 -11.98
CA MET A 15 -8.49 0.85 -11.26
C MET A 15 -9.20 2.22 -11.37
N ASP A 16 -8.45 3.32 -11.35
CA ASP A 16 -9.01 4.67 -11.52
C ASP A 16 -9.56 4.85 -12.96
N GLN A 17 -8.85 4.32 -13.97
CA GLN A 17 -9.31 4.31 -15.36
C GLN A 17 -10.57 3.45 -15.53
N TRP A 18 -10.61 2.28 -14.90
CA TRP A 18 -11.78 1.41 -14.90
C TRP A 18 -12.99 2.08 -14.23
N SER A 19 -12.79 2.72 -13.08
CA SER A 19 -13.83 3.49 -12.38
C SER A 19 -14.36 4.67 -13.21
N ALA A 20 -13.56 5.16 -14.17
CA ALA A 20 -13.93 6.20 -15.11
C ALA A 20 -14.48 5.66 -16.45
N ASP A 21 -14.73 4.35 -16.57
CA ASP A 21 -15.21 3.68 -17.79
C ASP A 21 -14.26 3.85 -19.00
N GLN A 22 -12.95 3.94 -18.72
CA GLN A 22 -11.88 4.13 -19.72
C GLN A 22 -11.05 2.87 -19.97
N THR A 23 -11.40 1.77 -19.31
CA THR A 23 -10.71 0.47 -19.40
C THR A 23 -11.76 -0.62 -19.25
N ASP A 24 -11.53 -1.78 -19.87
CA ASP A 24 -12.48 -2.88 -19.81
C ASP A 24 -12.51 -3.57 -18.44
N ASP A 25 -13.58 -4.33 -18.21
CA ASP A 25 -13.80 -5.04 -16.94
C ASP A 25 -12.72 -6.09 -16.65
N THR A 26 -12.09 -6.69 -17.67
CA THR A 26 -11.07 -7.73 -17.45
C THR A 26 -9.80 -7.12 -16.88
N ASP A 27 -9.35 -6.01 -17.48
CA ASP A 27 -8.18 -5.27 -17.01
C ASP A 27 -8.45 -4.61 -15.65
N GLY A 28 -9.66 -4.10 -15.43
CA GLY A 28 -10.12 -3.53 -14.16
C GLY A 28 -10.14 -4.54 -13.01
N GLU A 29 -10.73 -5.73 -13.23
CA GLU A 29 -10.76 -6.82 -12.25
C GLU A 29 -9.35 -7.32 -11.93
N ALA A 30 -8.50 -7.54 -12.95
CA ALA A 30 -7.13 -7.96 -12.76
C ALA A 30 -6.31 -6.94 -11.95
N ALA A 31 -6.51 -5.64 -12.22
CA ALA A 31 -5.87 -4.57 -11.47
C ALA A 31 -6.34 -4.53 -10.01
N SER A 32 -7.62 -4.74 -9.75
CA SER A 32 -8.19 -4.81 -8.39
C SER A 32 -7.63 -5.99 -7.57
N GLU A 33 -7.51 -7.17 -8.19
CA GLU A 33 -6.88 -8.33 -7.56
C GLU A 33 -5.39 -8.07 -7.26
N GLU A 34 -4.65 -7.53 -8.23
CA GLU A 34 -3.23 -7.25 -8.07
C GLU A 34 -2.99 -6.15 -7.04
N TRP A 35 -3.82 -5.12 -7.00
CA TRP A 35 -3.79 -4.09 -5.98
C TRP A 35 -3.94 -4.69 -4.57
N ASN A 36 -4.91 -5.59 -4.37
CA ASN A 36 -5.11 -6.26 -3.08
C ASN A 36 -3.92 -7.14 -2.68
N ARG A 37 -3.33 -7.86 -3.63
CA ARG A 37 -2.12 -8.66 -3.43
C ARG A 37 -0.94 -7.77 -3.03
N LEU A 38 -0.72 -6.67 -3.73
CA LEU A 38 0.37 -5.72 -3.48
C LEU A 38 0.23 -5.02 -2.13
N VAL A 39 -0.98 -4.58 -1.75
CA VAL A 39 -1.22 -4.01 -0.41
C VAL A 39 -0.83 -5.01 0.67
N THR A 40 -1.29 -6.26 0.56
CA THR A 40 -0.93 -7.32 1.53
C THR A 40 0.59 -7.51 1.60
N ARG A 41 1.25 -7.58 0.45
CA ARG A 41 2.71 -7.72 0.38
C ARG A 41 3.45 -6.53 0.97
N ILE A 42 2.97 -5.30 0.79
CA ILE A 42 3.56 -4.09 1.37
C ILE A 42 3.46 -4.11 2.89
N ILE A 43 2.35 -4.60 3.46
CA ILE A 43 2.17 -4.76 4.91
C ILE A 43 3.21 -5.73 5.47
N ASP A 44 3.38 -6.87 4.81
CA ASP A 44 4.25 -7.94 5.29
C ASP A 44 5.72 -7.68 5.01
N THR A 45 6.03 -6.79 4.07
CA THR A 45 7.41 -6.41 3.74
C THR A 45 7.87 -5.26 4.64
N PRO A 46 8.95 -5.43 5.42
CA PRO A 46 9.48 -4.35 6.24
C PRO A 46 10.20 -3.28 5.39
N ALA A 47 9.97 -2.02 5.71
CA ALA A 47 10.73 -0.90 5.16
C ALA A 47 11.99 -0.61 6.00
N GLN A 48 13.16 -0.91 5.46
CA GLN A 48 14.45 -0.77 6.17
C GLN A 48 15.08 0.63 6.05
N THR A 49 14.48 1.52 5.27
CA THR A 49 14.98 2.89 5.05
C THR A 49 13.87 3.89 5.28
N LEU A 50 14.22 5.10 5.72
CA LEU A 50 13.24 6.17 5.94
C LEU A 50 12.47 6.52 4.67
N ALA A 51 13.12 6.48 3.51
CA ALA A 51 12.47 6.65 2.20
C ALA A 51 11.44 5.55 1.93
N GLY A 52 11.76 4.29 2.27
CA GLY A 52 10.82 3.18 2.18
C GLY A 52 9.64 3.33 3.13
N VAL A 53 9.87 3.78 4.37
CA VAL A 53 8.81 4.02 5.37
C VAL A 53 7.85 5.10 4.88
N ARG A 54 8.38 6.20 4.34
CA ARG A 54 7.57 7.28 3.77
C ARG A 54 6.73 6.80 2.58
N ALA A 55 7.34 6.11 1.62
CA ALA A 55 6.62 5.56 0.48
C ALA A 55 5.52 4.57 0.90
N LYS A 56 5.80 3.73 1.90
CA LYS A 56 4.81 2.83 2.50
C LYS A 56 3.68 3.61 3.16
N ALA A 57 3.99 4.66 3.92
CA ALA A 57 2.97 5.49 4.57
C ALA A 57 2.05 6.19 3.55
N ASP A 58 2.61 6.75 2.49
CA ASP A 58 1.83 7.42 1.43
C ASP A 58 0.86 6.47 0.74
N VAL A 59 1.36 5.29 0.36
CA VAL A 59 0.57 4.22 -0.24
C VAL A 59 -0.55 3.76 0.70
N LEU A 60 -0.23 3.52 1.98
CA LEU A 60 -1.22 3.03 2.93
C LEU A 60 -2.29 4.07 3.26
N ARG A 61 -1.93 5.36 3.27
CA ARG A 61 -2.90 6.45 3.40
C ARG A 61 -3.92 6.42 2.26
N THR A 62 -3.45 6.34 1.01
CA THR A 62 -4.34 6.24 -0.16
C THR A 62 -5.23 5.00 -0.08
N ALA A 63 -4.65 3.84 0.25
CA ALA A 63 -5.41 2.60 0.38
C ALA A 63 -6.53 2.68 1.44
N ILE A 64 -6.25 3.26 2.61
CA ILE A 64 -7.24 3.43 3.69
C ILE A 64 -8.32 4.43 3.28
N CYS A 65 -7.95 5.58 2.73
CA CYS A 65 -8.90 6.67 2.46
C CYS A 65 -9.82 6.40 1.27
N GLU A 66 -9.38 5.63 0.28
CA GLU A 66 -10.08 5.52 -1.01
C GLU A 66 -10.65 4.11 -1.27
N TYR A 67 -10.06 3.04 -0.70
CA TYR A 67 -10.32 1.67 -1.16
C TYR A 67 -10.64 0.65 -0.05
N ILE A 68 -10.51 1.00 1.23
CA ILE A 68 -10.96 0.12 2.31
C ILE A 68 -12.44 0.43 2.62
N PRO A 69 -13.38 -0.52 2.44
CA PRO A 69 -14.74 -0.32 2.90
C PRO A 69 -14.74 -0.16 4.43
N ASP A 70 -15.59 0.74 4.93
CA ASP A 70 -15.74 1.25 6.31
C ASP A 70 -15.71 0.21 7.46
N ASN A 71 -15.71 -1.08 7.15
CA ASN A 71 -15.84 -2.19 8.09
C ASN A 71 -14.58 -3.08 8.22
N SER A 72 -13.42 -2.72 7.67
CA SER A 72 -12.18 -3.52 7.79
C SER A 72 -11.15 -2.97 8.80
N LEU A 73 -11.61 -2.71 10.03
CA LEU A 73 -10.75 -2.28 11.16
C LEU A 73 -9.53 -3.19 11.38
N GLU A 74 -9.65 -4.49 11.09
CA GLU A 74 -8.53 -5.43 11.19
C GLU A 74 -7.41 -5.11 10.17
N ARG A 75 -7.78 -4.74 8.94
CA ARG A 75 -6.80 -4.38 7.91
C ARG A 75 -6.07 -3.10 8.34
N GLU A 76 -6.81 -2.07 8.74
CA GLU A 76 -6.26 -0.79 9.23
C GLU A 76 -5.31 -0.97 10.42
N HIS A 77 -5.68 -1.77 11.42
CA HIS A 77 -4.81 -2.04 12.56
C HIS A 77 -3.50 -2.72 12.15
N ARG A 78 -3.55 -3.69 11.23
CA ARG A 78 -2.32 -4.32 10.69
C ARG A 78 -1.45 -3.32 9.93
N LEU A 79 -2.06 -2.38 9.20
CA LEU A 79 -1.35 -1.30 8.50
C LEU A 79 -0.58 -0.43 9.47
N ALA A 80 -1.27 0.11 10.48
CA ALA A 80 -0.68 0.98 11.48
C ALA A 80 0.44 0.27 12.26
N LEU A 81 0.22 -0.97 12.69
CA LEU A 81 1.24 -1.78 13.37
C LEU A 81 2.48 -2.01 12.51
N SER A 82 2.31 -2.27 11.21
CA SER A 82 3.42 -2.48 10.27
C SER A 82 4.28 -1.21 10.11
N LEU A 83 3.64 -0.05 9.94
CA LEU A 83 4.34 1.24 9.86
C LEU A 83 5.10 1.58 11.14
N VAL A 84 4.48 1.37 12.31
CA VAL A 84 5.12 1.63 13.61
C VAL A 84 6.36 0.75 13.79
N LYS A 85 6.29 -0.53 13.41
CA LYS A 85 7.45 -1.44 13.45
C LYS A 85 8.59 -0.95 12.57
N ASP A 86 8.29 -0.55 11.34
CA ASP A 86 9.30 -0.07 10.39
C ASP A 86 9.93 1.27 10.86
N LEU A 87 9.13 2.18 11.42
CA LEU A 87 9.62 3.44 11.99
C LEU A 87 10.54 3.22 13.20
N LEU A 88 10.17 2.31 14.10
CA LEU A 88 11.00 1.96 15.26
C LEU A 88 12.32 1.30 14.81
N ALA A 89 12.26 0.39 13.83
CA ALA A 89 13.45 -0.26 13.31
C ALA A 89 14.42 0.72 12.63
N THR A 90 13.90 1.71 11.90
CA THR A 90 14.71 2.71 11.20
C THR A 90 15.29 3.78 12.13
N THR A 91 14.65 4.07 13.26
CA THR A 91 15.14 5.02 14.27
C THR A 91 16.08 4.38 15.30
N ALA A 92 15.92 3.08 15.59
CA ALA A 92 16.81 2.34 16.50
C ALA A 92 18.20 2.04 15.90
N CYS A 93 18.36 2.13 14.57
CA CYS A 93 19.64 1.93 13.87
C CYS A 93 20.50 3.19 13.72
N VAL A 94 20.26 4.26 14.48
CA VAL A 94 21.17 5.42 14.54
C VAL A 94 22.15 5.20 15.70
N PRO A 95 23.38 4.69 15.47
CA PRO A 95 24.41 4.75 16.50
C PRO A 95 24.78 6.22 16.76
N TYR A 96 24.75 6.60 18.03
CA TYR A 96 25.33 7.87 18.52
C TYR A 96 26.85 7.87 18.36
#